data_AF-A0A950WAE4-F1
#
_entry.id   AF-A0A950WAE4-F1
#
_cell.length_a   1.000
_cell.length_b   1.000
_cell.length_c   1.000
_cell.angle_alpha   90.00
_cell.angle_beta   90.00
_cell.angle_gamma   90.00
#
_symmetry.space_group_name_H-M   'P 1'
#
loop_
_entity.id
_entity.type
_entity.pdbx_description
1 polymer ?
#
loop_
_entity_poly.entity_id
_entity_poly.type
_entity_poly.pdbx_seq_one_letter_code
_entity_poly.pdbx_strand_id
1 'polypeptide(L)'
;MAVYAESRGRISEVEPFGLLTEGVAGIAVIVLTVIALAGVSVPLLASIAAIVIGIGLTVQAFNSAAEEARVMAPGAGVSAQDPTFSGEVMVGSACGLAGIVLGVLALVGINSAHLLPAALIVFGSSLLLSGVMSMRPRTLSVTSAGTETQVATYRASPAAGGLEILTGLAAIVLGILSVIMAPFGVLVLVGFLAVGAALLVVSATFAGAAMRLFATA
;
A
#
# COMPACT_ATOMS: atom_id res chain seq x y z
N MET A 1 -15.39 1.46 -54.07
CA MET A 1 -14.35 1.29 -53.04
C MET A 1 -15.03 1.38 -51.69
N ALA A 2 -15.23 0.23 -51.06
CA ALA A 2 -15.73 0.13 -49.69
C ALA A 2 -14.54 0.27 -48.74
N VAL A 3 -14.64 1.15 -47.75
CA VAL A 3 -13.80 1.10 -46.55
C VAL A 3 -14.75 1.08 -45.36
N TYR A 4 -14.97 -0.13 -44.88
CA TYR A 4 -15.48 -0.43 -43.55
C TYR A 4 -14.53 0.20 -42.52
N ALA A 5 -15.05 1.08 -41.68
CA ALA A 5 -14.38 1.52 -40.45
C ALA A 5 -15.27 1.18 -39.26
N GLU A 6 -15.49 -0.11 -39.07
CA GLU A 6 -16.05 -0.68 -37.86
C GLU A 6 -14.89 -1.25 -37.04
N SER A 7 -14.42 -0.47 -36.08
CA SER A 7 -13.64 -0.98 -34.94
C SER A 7 -13.75 0.00 -33.76
N ARG A 8 -14.99 0.22 -33.29
CA ARG A 8 -15.21 0.60 -31.89
C ARG A 8 -15.01 -0.66 -31.05
N GLY A 9 -13.74 -1.06 -30.94
CA GLY A 9 -13.30 -2.01 -29.94
C GLY A 9 -13.61 -1.40 -28.59
N ARG A 10 -14.39 -2.14 -27.80
CA ARG A 10 -14.76 -1.88 -26.41
C ARG A 10 -13.68 -1.05 -25.71
N ILE A 11 -14.05 0.18 -25.33
CA ILE A 11 -13.48 0.78 -24.12
C ILE A 11 -13.91 -0.20 -23.04
N SER A 12 -13.02 -1.15 -22.73
CA SER A 12 -13.13 -1.86 -21.47
C SER A 12 -13.04 -0.74 -20.45
N GLU A 13 -14.17 -0.41 -19.82
CA GLU A 13 -14.16 0.15 -18.48
C GLU A 13 -13.34 -0.84 -17.65
N VAL A 14 -12.04 -0.61 -17.60
CA VAL A 14 -11.20 -1.14 -16.55
C VAL A 14 -11.60 -0.29 -15.36
N GLU A 15 -12.73 -0.64 -14.75
CA GLU A 15 -13.05 -0.16 -13.41
C GLU A 15 -11.80 -0.38 -12.55
N PRO A 16 -11.40 0.60 -11.73
CA PRO A 16 -10.21 0.50 -10.90
C PRO A 16 -10.43 -0.54 -9.79
N PHE A 17 -10.33 -1.82 -10.15
CA PHE A 17 -10.38 -2.97 -9.24
C PHE A 17 -9.28 -2.89 -8.16
N GLY A 18 -8.21 -2.13 -8.42
CA GLY A 18 -7.08 -1.96 -7.50
C GLY A 18 -7.46 -1.39 -6.13
N LEU A 19 -8.45 -0.49 -6.06
CA LEU A 19 -8.85 0.15 -4.80
C LEU A 19 -9.63 -0.78 -3.88
N LEU A 20 -10.47 -1.65 -4.46
CA LEU A 20 -11.21 -2.65 -3.69
C LEU A 20 -10.28 -3.75 -3.17
N THR A 21 -9.23 -4.11 -3.93
CA THR A 21 -8.32 -5.18 -3.55
C THR A 21 -7.45 -4.85 -2.34
N GLU A 22 -7.00 -3.60 -2.18
CA GLU A 22 -6.19 -3.19 -1.03
C GLU A 22 -7.02 -3.18 0.27
N GLY A 23 -8.23 -2.62 0.20
CA GLY A 23 -9.15 -2.62 1.34
C GLY A 23 -9.53 -4.04 1.77
N VAL A 24 -9.81 -4.93 0.82
CA VAL A 24 -10.09 -6.35 1.10
C VAL A 24 -8.90 -7.03 1.77
N ALA A 25 -7.66 -6.75 1.32
CA ALA A 25 -6.46 -7.26 1.97
C ALA A 25 -6.34 -6.79 3.43
N GLY A 26 -6.59 -5.50 3.70
CA GLY A 26 -6.61 -4.96 5.07
C GLY A 26 -7.63 -5.64 5.97
N ILE A 27 -8.88 -5.81 5.50
CA ILE A 27 -9.93 -6.53 6.25
C ILE A 27 -9.53 -7.98 6.51
N ALA A 28 -9.03 -8.67 5.49
CA ALA A 28 -8.60 -10.06 5.62
C ALA A 28 -7.51 -10.22 6.69
N VAL A 29 -6.53 -9.31 6.73
CA VAL A 29 -5.47 -9.30 7.75
C VAL A 29 -6.04 -9.08 9.15
N ILE A 30 -6.97 -8.14 9.31
CA ILE A 30 -7.63 -7.88 10.60
C ILE A 30 -8.38 -9.14 11.08
N VAL A 31 -9.17 -9.76 10.20
CA VAL A 31 -9.93 -10.97 10.56
C VAL A 31 -8.99 -12.10 10.94
N LEU A 32 -7.95 -12.36 10.14
CA LEU A 32 -6.97 -13.44 10.40
C LEU A 32 -6.22 -13.21 11.71
N THR A 33 -5.78 -11.98 11.97
CA THR A 33 -5.03 -11.63 13.21
C THR A 33 -5.92 -11.69 14.44
N VAL A 34 -7.18 -11.26 14.37
CA VAL A 34 -8.15 -11.39 15.48
C VAL A 34 -8.43 -12.87 15.80
N ILE A 35 -8.63 -13.71 14.79
CA ILE A 35 -8.84 -15.15 14.99
C ILE A 35 -7.57 -15.80 15.59
N ALA A 36 -6.39 -15.39 15.13
CA ALA A 36 -5.13 -15.86 15.70
C ALA A 36 -4.95 -15.41 17.17
N LEU A 37 -5.32 -14.18 17.50
CA LEU A 37 -5.30 -13.66 18.88
C LEU A 37 -6.26 -14.42 19.80
N ALA A 38 -7.37 -14.97 19.27
CA ALA A 38 -8.25 -15.87 19.99
C ALA A 38 -7.63 -17.26 20.27
N GLY A 39 -6.40 -17.51 19.81
CA GLY A 39 -5.64 -18.73 20.07
C GLY A 39 -5.80 -19.83 19.01
N VAL A 40 -6.53 -19.57 17.93
CA VAL A 40 -6.76 -20.57 16.86
C VAL A 40 -5.53 -20.64 15.96
N SER A 41 -4.77 -21.74 16.02
CA SER A 41 -3.65 -22.04 15.10
C SER A 41 -2.74 -20.84 14.77
N VAL A 42 -2.30 -20.14 15.83
CA VAL A 42 -1.51 -18.89 15.78
C VAL A 42 -0.45 -18.86 14.67
N PRO A 43 0.48 -19.83 14.56
CA PRO A 43 1.56 -19.75 13.57
C PRO A 43 1.06 -19.82 12.12
N LEU A 44 -0.01 -20.57 11.84
CA LEU A 44 -0.57 -20.69 10.49
C LEU A 44 -1.26 -19.40 10.07
N LEU A 45 -2.14 -18.86 10.92
CA LEU A 45 -2.87 -17.63 10.62
C LEU A 45 -1.95 -16.41 10.52
N ALA A 46 -0.91 -16.33 11.35
CA ALA A 46 0.09 -15.26 11.26
C ALA A 46 0.88 -15.33 9.94
N SER A 47 1.22 -16.53 9.47
CA SER A 47 1.91 -16.71 8.19
C SER A 47 1.04 -16.33 6.99
N ILE A 48 -0.24 -16.71 7.02
CA ILE A 48 -1.21 -16.30 5.99
C ILE A 48 -1.41 -14.78 6.02
N ALA A 49 -1.54 -14.18 7.21
CA ALA A 49 -1.66 -12.73 7.35
C ALA A 49 -0.46 -12.00 6.74
N ALA A 50 0.78 -12.47 6.98
CA ALA A 50 1.98 -11.89 6.38
C ALA A 50 1.95 -11.95 4.84
N ILE A 51 1.48 -13.07 4.26
CA ILE A 51 1.33 -13.19 2.80
C ILE A 51 0.31 -12.17 2.28
N VAL A 52 -0.86 -12.05 2.93
CA VAL A 52 -1.91 -11.11 2.52
C VAL A 52 -1.44 -9.66 2.62
N ILE A 53 -0.70 -9.28 3.69
CA ILE A 53 -0.07 -7.96 3.81
C ILE A 53 0.89 -7.73 2.64
N GLY A 54 1.76 -8.69 2.35
CA GLY A 54 2.72 -8.60 1.26
C GLY A 54 2.04 -8.39 -0.10
N ILE A 55 0.97 -9.14 -0.38
CA ILE A 55 0.16 -8.95 -1.59
C ILE A 55 -0.46 -7.54 -1.60
N GLY A 56 -1.06 -7.10 -0.50
CA GLY A 56 -1.65 -5.76 -0.37
C GLY A 56 -0.65 -4.66 -0.71
N LEU A 57 0.55 -4.72 -0.13
CA LEU A 57 1.63 -3.74 -0.39
C LEU A 57 2.12 -3.78 -1.84
N THR A 58 2.24 -4.96 -2.46
CA THR A 58 2.61 -5.04 -3.88
C THR A 58 1.56 -4.38 -4.78
N VAL A 59 0.27 -4.65 -4.53
CA VAL A 59 -0.83 -4.04 -5.28
C VAL A 59 -0.87 -2.53 -5.09
N GLN A 60 -0.68 -2.06 -3.85
CA GLN A 60 -0.59 -0.64 -3.52
C GLN A 60 0.56 0.05 -4.28
N ALA A 61 1.75 -0.57 -4.31
CA ALA A 61 2.90 -0.06 -5.05
C ALA A 61 2.62 0.05 -6.56
N PHE A 62 1.96 -0.95 -7.15
CA PHE A 62 1.56 -0.91 -8.57
C PHE A 62 0.52 0.16 -8.86
N ASN A 63 -0.48 0.34 -7.98
CA ASN A 63 -1.48 1.40 -8.15
C ASN A 63 -0.84 2.79 -8.07
N SER A 64 0.08 3.01 -7.12
CA SER A 64 0.83 4.27 -7.02
C SER A 64 1.62 4.55 -8.30
N ALA A 65 2.30 3.53 -8.85
CA ALA A 65 3.04 3.63 -10.11
C ALA A 65 2.13 3.96 -11.31
N ALA A 66 0.95 3.33 -11.38
CA ALA A 66 0.00 3.54 -12.47
C ALA A 66 -0.58 4.97 -12.46
N GLU A 67 -0.84 5.52 -11.28
CA GLU A 67 -1.32 6.90 -11.14
C GLU A 67 -0.23 7.90 -11.58
N GLU A 68 1.02 7.67 -11.21
CA GLU A 68 2.13 8.51 -11.62
C GLU A 68 2.35 8.47 -13.14
N ALA A 69 2.22 7.29 -13.75
CA ALA A 69 2.29 7.12 -15.21
C ALA A 69 1.15 7.86 -15.95
N ARG A 70 -0.06 7.92 -15.38
CA ARG A 70 -1.19 8.69 -15.94
C ARG A 70 -0.94 10.19 -15.94
N VAL A 71 -0.30 10.71 -14.89
CA VAL A 71 0.06 12.14 -14.79
C VAL A 71 1.18 12.50 -15.77
N MET A 72 2.05 11.55 -16.13
CA MET A 72 3.19 11.79 -17.03
C MET A 72 2.91 11.67 -18.55
N ALA A 73 1.78 11.11 -18.98
CA ALA A 73 1.50 10.89 -20.41
C ALA A 73 0.57 11.97 -21.01
N PRO A 74 0.71 12.37 -22.29
CA PRO A 74 1.93 12.63 -23.07
C PRO A 74 2.00 14.11 -23.54
N GLY A 75 3.16 14.76 -23.33
CA GLY A 75 3.46 16.11 -23.83
C GLY A 75 4.71 16.75 -23.20
N ALA A 76 5.10 16.29 -22.01
CA ALA A 76 6.36 16.68 -21.39
C ALA A 76 7.49 15.77 -21.88
N GLY A 77 8.49 16.36 -22.55
CA GLY A 77 9.71 15.66 -22.92
C GLY A 77 10.32 14.98 -21.70
N VAL A 78 10.34 13.65 -21.73
CA VAL A 78 10.89 12.81 -20.67
C VAL A 78 12.40 13.03 -20.62
N SER A 79 12.87 13.86 -19.68
CA SER A 79 14.25 13.78 -19.22
C SER A 79 14.39 12.46 -18.46
N ALA A 80 15.07 11.50 -19.07
CA ALA A 80 15.27 10.13 -18.60
C ALA A 80 16.16 9.99 -17.33
N GLN A 81 16.12 10.97 -16.42
CA GLN A 81 17.12 11.13 -15.36
C GLN A 81 16.59 11.60 -14.00
N ASP A 82 15.29 11.48 -13.69
CA ASP A 82 14.84 11.63 -12.29
C ASP A 82 14.79 10.26 -11.58
N PRO A 83 15.85 9.84 -10.86
CA PRO A 83 15.92 8.56 -10.16
C PRO A 83 14.90 8.41 -9.02
N THR A 84 14.25 9.51 -8.61
CA THR A 84 13.23 9.51 -7.55
C THR A 84 11.93 8.82 -7.95
N PHE A 85 11.59 8.78 -9.26
CA PHE A 85 10.34 8.19 -9.77
C PHE A 85 10.30 6.66 -9.61
N SER A 86 11.47 6.00 -9.66
CA SER A 86 11.53 4.53 -9.54
C SER A 86 11.66 4.02 -8.10
N GLY A 87 12.09 4.88 -7.17
CA GLY A 87 12.51 4.44 -5.84
C GLY A 87 11.35 3.93 -4.98
N GLU A 88 10.22 4.66 -4.95
CA GLU A 88 9.09 4.32 -4.08
C GLU A 88 8.41 3.01 -4.49
N VAL A 89 8.13 2.87 -5.79
CA VAL A 89 7.50 1.68 -6.35
C VAL A 89 8.40 0.46 -6.20
N MET A 90 9.71 0.61 -6.43
CA MET A 90 10.66 -0.49 -6.26
C MET A 90 10.78 -0.92 -4.80
N VAL A 91 10.79 0.02 -3.85
CA VAL A 91 10.91 -0.34 -2.43
C VAL A 91 9.62 -0.99 -1.93
N GLY A 92 8.44 -0.42 -2.23
CA GLY A 92 7.16 -1.02 -1.81
C GLY A 92 6.95 -2.42 -2.37
N SER A 93 7.24 -2.62 -3.67
CA SER A 93 7.15 -3.95 -4.30
C SER A 93 8.19 -4.94 -3.77
N ALA A 94 9.43 -4.51 -3.52
CA ALA A 94 10.46 -5.36 -2.92
C ALA A 94 10.11 -5.77 -1.48
N CYS A 95 9.61 -4.83 -0.67
CA CYS A 95 9.14 -5.10 0.68
C CYS A 95 7.94 -6.07 0.68
N GLY A 96 6.98 -5.86 -0.23
CA GLY A 96 5.84 -6.75 -0.40
C GLY A 96 6.24 -8.18 -0.78
N LEU A 97 7.10 -8.33 -1.80
CA LEU A 97 7.63 -9.62 -2.24
C LEU A 97 8.46 -10.31 -1.14
N ALA A 98 9.33 -9.58 -0.45
CA ALA A 98 10.09 -10.11 0.68
C ALA A 98 9.15 -10.62 1.78
N GLY A 99 8.09 -9.88 2.09
CA GLY A 99 7.06 -10.29 3.04
C GLY A 99 6.30 -11.55 2.61
N ILE A 100 5.96 -11.69 1.33
CA ILE A 100 5.34 -12.90 0.79
C ILE A 100 6.27 -14.10 0.98
N VAL A 101 7.55 -13.98 0.61
CA VAL A 101 8.54 -15.06 0.75
C VAL A 101 8.71 -15.45 2.21
N LEU A 102 8.84 -14.47 3.12
CA LEU A 102 8.94 -14.73 4.57
C LEU A 102 7.68 -15.40 5.12
N GLY A 103 6.49 -14.99 4.67
CA GLY A 103 5.23 -15.61 5.04
C GLY A 103 5.12 -17.05 4.56
N VAL A 104 5.51 -17.34 3.32
CA VAL A 104 5.54 -18.71 2.78
C VAL A 104 6.52 -19.59 3.54
N LEU A 105 7.74 -19.11 3.81
CA LEU A 105 8.73 -19.85 4.60
C LEU A 105 8.25 -20.12 6.04
N ALA A 106 7.57 -19.13 6.66
CA ALA A 106 6.97 -19.30 7.97
C ALA A 106 5.80 -20.31 7.96
N LEU A 107 5.04 -20.37 6.86
CA LEU A 107 3.95 -21.32 6.67
C LEU A 107 4.43 -22.77 6.51
N VAL A 108 5.60 -22.96 5.88
CA VAL A 108 6.30 -24.25 5.83
C VAL A 108 6.85 -24.66 7.21
N GLY A 109 6.89 -23.75 8.18
CA GLY A 109 7.36 -24.00 9.53
C GLY A 109 8.86 -23.79 9.71
N ILE A 110 9.53 -23.12 8.75
CA ILE A 110 10.95 -22.82 8.85
C ILE A 110 11.12 -21.66 9.83
N ASN A 111 11.42 -21.97 11.08
CA ASN A 111 11.79 -20.99 12.10
C ASN A 111 10.87 -19.75 12.16
N SER A 112 9.55 -19.98 12.18
CA SER A 112 8.52 -18.93 12.12
C SER A 112 8.63 -17.89 13.24
N ALA A 113 9.27 -18.25 14.36
CA ALA A 113 9.56 -17.37 15.48
C ALA A 113 10.44 -16.16 15.10
N HIS A 114 11.33 -16.30 14.11
CA HIS A 114 12.18 -15.21 13.64
C HIS A 114 11.73 -14.62 12.30
N LEU A 115 11.09 -15.42 11.44
CA LEU A 115 10.65 -14.94 10.12
C LEU A 115 9.48 -13.96 10.21
N LEU A 116 8.49 -14.20 11.09
CA LEU A 116 7.32 -13.31 11.21
C LEU A 116 7.68 -11.93 11.77
N PRO A 117 8.52 -11.80 12.83
CA PRO A 117 9.01 -10.50 13.26
C PRO A 117 9.84 -9.78 12.19
N ALA A 118 10.67 -10.52 11.44
CA ALA A 118 11.42 -9.94 10.33
C ALA A 118 10.49 -9.38 9.24
N ALA A 119 9.43 -10.12 8.88
CA ALA A 119 8.42 -9.65 7.94
C ALA A 119 7.72 -8.37 8.45
N LEU A 120 7.37 -8.35 9.74
CA LEU A 120 6.74 -7.20 10.39
C LEU A 120 7.62 -5.93 10.34
N ILE A 121 8.94 -6.07 10.53
CA ILE A 121 9.90 -4.96 10.40
C ILE A 121 9.98 -4.46 8.95
N VAL A 122 9.97 -5.38 7.97
CA VAL A 122 9.97 -5.03 6.54
C VAL A 122 8.69 -4.27 6.17
N PHE A 123 7.53 -4.74 6.63
CA PHE A 123 6.25 -4.04 6.42
C PHE A 123 6.23 -2.67 7.10
N GLY A 124 6.72 -2.57 8.34
CA GLY A 124 6.83 -1.30 9.05
C GLY A 124 7.73 -0.31 8.32
N SER A 125 8.84 -0.79 7.76
CA SER A 125 9.75 0.02 6.94
C SER A 125 9.08 0.53 5.66
N SER A 126 8.29 -0.33 5.00
CA SER A 126 7.49 0.08 3.83
C SER A 126 6.50 1.20 4.17
N LEU A 127 5.77 1.09 5.28
CA LEU A 127 4.83 2.13 5.74
C LEU A 127 5.54 3.43 6.15
N LEU A 128 6.70 3.32 6.81
CA LEU A 128 7.53 4.48 7.12
C LEU A 128 7.92 5.26 5.87
N LEU A 129 8.40 4.55 4.85
CA LEU A 129 8.81 5.20 3.60
C LEU A 129 7.60 5.78 2.87
N SER A 130 6.48 5.06 2.80
CA SER A 130 5.23 5.55 2.22
C SER A 130 4.76 6.85 2.86
N GLY A 131 4.77 6.91 4.20
CA GLY A 131 4.30 8.09 4.92
C GLY A 131 5.22 9.31 4.75
N VAL A 132 6.54 9.09 4.66
CA VAL A 132 7.51 10.16 4.36
C VAL A 132 7.29 10.73 2.95
N MET A 133 7.01 9.87 1.96
CA MET A 133 6.73 10.33 0.59
C MET A 133 5.40 11.07 0.51
N SER A 134 4.38 10.61 1.23
CA SER A 134 3.08 11.28 1.33
C SER A 134 3.14 12.68 1.96
N MET A 135 4.16 12.97 2.79
CA MET A 135 4.39 14.30 3.36
C MET A 135 5.10 15.27 2.41
N ARG A 136 5.71 14.78 1.33
CA ARG A 136 6.43 15.66 0.41
C ARG A 136 5.41 16.49 -0.36
N PRO A 137 5.49 17.83 -0.34
CA PRO A 137 4.57 18.66 -1.12
C PRO A 137 4.77 18.34 -2.60
N ARG A 138 3.82 17.62 -3.21
CA ARG A 138 3.72 17.51 -4.68
C ARG A 138 3.42 18.91 -5.20
N THR A 139 4.45 19.64 -5.60
CA THR A 139 4.29 20.89 -6.35
C THR A 139 3.79 20.54 -7.74
N LEU A 140 2.47 20.40 -7.87
CA LEU A 140 1.79 20.35 -9.16
C LEU A 140 1.87 21.76 -9.76
N SER A 141 2.88 21.99 -10.60
CA SER A 141 2.97 23.17 -11.47
C SER A 141 1.92 23.05 -12.58
N VAL A 142 0.66 23.35 -12.28
CA VAL A 142 -0.36 23.50 -13.32
C VAL A 142 -0.14 24.86 -13.98
N THR A 143 0.69 24.92 -15.01
CA THR A 143 0.69 26.07 -15.93
C THR A 143 -0.52 25.92 -16.86
N SER A 144 -1.69 26.37 -16.39
CA SER A 144 -2.79 26.70 -17.30
C SER A 144 -2.47 28.03 -17.96
N ALA A 145 -2.39 28.02 -19.30
CA ALA A 145 -2.35 29.23 -20.09
C ALA A 145 -3.70 29.97 -19.95
N GLY A 146 -3.75 30.91 -19.00
CA GLY A 146 -4.64 32.08 -19.06
C GLY A 146 -6.11 31.87 -18.71
N THR A 147 -6.45 31.47 -17.48
CA THR A 147 -7.62 31.99 -16.72
C THR A 147 -7.52 31.49 -15.29
N GLU A 148 -7.77 32.38 -14.31
CA GLU A 148 -7.86 32.15 -12.86
C GLU A 148 -7.37 30.79 -12.31
N THR A 149 -6.16 30.82 -11.76
CA THR A 149 -5.54 29.73 -10.99
C THR A 149 -6.35 29.38 -9.74
N GLN A 150 -7.37 28.54 -9.90
CA GLN A 150 -7.99 27.84 -8.79
C GLN A 150 -7.12 26.62 -8.46
N VAL A 151 -6.19 26.82 -7.51
CA VAL A 151 -5.36 25.75 -6.97
C VAL A 151 -6.26 24.81 -6.17
N ALA A 152 -6.88 23.83 -6.83
CA ALA A 152 -7.50 22.69 -6.19
C ALA A 152 -6.39 21.83 -5.59
N THR A 153 -5.91 22.28 -4.42
CA THR A 153 -4.88 21.60 -3.67
C THR A 153 -5.49 20.28 -3.20
N TYR A 154 -5.18 19.18 -3.88
CA TYR A 154 -5.46 17.84 -3.37
C TYR A 154 -4.52 17.63 -2.18
N ARG A 155 -4.87 18.23 -1.04
CA ARG A 155 -4.21 17.98 0.23
C ARG A 155 -4.56 16.56 0.59
N ALA A 156 -3.72 15.60 0.16
CA ALA A 156 -3.45 14.44 0.99
C ALA A 156 -3.19 15.01 2.38
N SER A 157 -4.12 14.79 3.30
CA SER A 157 -4.07 15.44 4.60
C SER A 157 -2.73 15.06 5.24
N PRO A 158 -1.88 16.02 5.67
CA PRO A 158 -0.60 15.69 6.31
C PRO A 158 -0.79 14.76 7.54
N ALA A 159 -2.02 14.71 8.07
CA ALA A 159 -2.42 13.75 9.09
C ALA A 159 -2.33 12.28 8.63
N ALA A 160 -2.63 11.96 7.36
CA ALA A 160 -2.61 10.58 6.86
C ALA A 160 -1.18 10.04 6.76
N GLY A 161 -0.24 10.82 6.20
CA GLY A 161 1.19 10.44 6.18
C GLY A 161 1.77 10.31 7.58
N GLY A 162 1.32 11.15 8.54
CA GLY A 162 1.73 11.03 9.94
C GLY A 162 1.29 9.71 10.58
N LEU A 163 0.09 9.22 10.26
CA LEU A 163 -0.40 7.92 10.75
C LEU A 163 0.36 6.75 10.13
N GLU A 164 0.71 6.79 8.84
CA GLU A 164 1.56 5.77 8.22
C GLU A 164 2.93 5.71 8.87
N ILE A 165 3.56 6.87 9.14
CA ILE A 165 4.85 6.95 9.83
C ILE A 165 4.73 6.38 11.25
N LEU A 166 3.72 6.79 12.02
CA LEU A 166 3.55 6.29 13.39
C LEU A 166 3.27 4.79 13.41
N THR A 167 2.47 4.29 12.47
CA THR A 167 2.14 2.86 12.37
C THR A 167 3.36 2.05 11.93
N GLY A 168 4.14 2.56 10.97
CA GLY A 168 5.38 1.94 10.52
C GLY A 168 6.41 1.85 11.65
N LEU A 169 6.59 2.92 12.42
CA LEU A 169 7.49 2.94 13.58
C LEU A 169 7.01 1.97 14.66
N ALA A 170 5.71 1.98 14.98
CA ALA A 170 5.12 1.04 15.93
C ALA A 170 5.35 -0.41 15.48
N ALA A 171 5.13 -0.72 14.21
CA ALA A 171 5.38 -2.05 13.65
C ALA A 171 6.86 -2.44 13.78
N ILE A 172 7.81 -1.57 13.45
CA ILE A 172 9.24 -1.87 13.63
C ILE A 172 9.56 -2.16 15.10
N VAL A 173 9.07 -1.33 16.02
CA VAL A 173 9.30 -1.51 17.47
C VAL A 173 8.69 -2.82 17.96
N LEU A 174 7.45 -3.14 17.58
CA LEU A 174 6.79 -4.40 17.91
C LEU A 174 7.54 -5.62 17.34
N GLY A 175 8.10 -5.49 16.13
CA GLY A 175 8.91 -6.53 15.51
C GLY A 175 10.21 -6.77 16.24
N ILE A 176 10.94 -5.71 16.59
CA ILE A 176 12.18 -5.80 17.37
C ILE A 176 11.89 -6.39 18.76
N LEU A 177 10.87 -5.90 19.46
CA LEU A 177 10.46 -6.42 20.76
C LEU A 177 10.08 -7.91 20.68
N SER A 178 9.40 -8.32 19.60
CA SER A 178 9.05 -9.71 19.40
C SER A 178 10.27 -10.64 19.20
N VAL A 179 11.40 -10.15 18.72
CA VAL A 179 12.62 -10.96 18.60
C VAL A 179 13.27 -11.18 19.96
N ILE A 180 13.12 -10.22 20.88
CA ILE A 180 13.83 -10.19 22.16
C ILE A 180 12.98 -10.76 23.32
N MET A 181 11.66 -10.56 23.30
CA MET A 181 10.76 -10.95 24.39
C MET A 181 9.95 -12.23 24.07
N ALA A 182 9.80 -13.08 25.08
CA ALA A 182 8.72 -14.06 25.15
C ALA A 182 7.53 -13.40 25.85
N PRO A 183 6.33 -13.25 25.24
CA PRO A 183 5.75 -14.02 24.14
C PRO A 183 5.76 -13.33 22.76
N PHE A 184 6.53 -13.90 21.82
CA PHE A 184 6.68 -13.37 20.45
C PHE A 184 5.37 -13.38 19.64
N GLY A 185 4.47 -14.36 19.86
CA GLY A 185 3.26 -14.50 19.06
C GLY A 185 2.30 -13.31 19.14
N VAL A 186 2.05 -12.78 20.34
CA VAL A 186 1.07 -11.69 20.53
C VAL A 186 1.58 -10.38 19.96
N LEU A 187 2.86 -10.07 20.14
CA LEU A 187 3.47 -8.83 19.65
C LEU A 187 3.44 -8.76 18.11
N VAL A 188 3.74 -9.86 17.43
CA VAL A 188 3.62 -9.95 15.97
C VAL A 188 2.18 -9.75 15.51
N LEU A 189 1.22 -10.42 16.16
CA LEU A 189 -0.18 -10.33 15.77
C LEU A 189 -0.74 -8.90 15.95
N VAL A 190 -0.40 -8.24 17.05
CA VAL A 190 -0.77 -6.84 17.29
C VAL A 190 -0.13 -5.92 16.24
N GLY A 191 1.12 -6.16 15.87
CA GLY A 191 1.77 -5.40 14.80
C GLY A 191 1.12 -5.63 13.42
N PHE A 192 0.78 -6.89 13.07
CA PHE A 192 0.04 -7.17 11.82
C PHE A 192 -1.36 -6.56 11.82
N LEU A 193 -2.02 -6.51 12.98
CA LEU A 193 -3.31 -5.84 13.13
C LEU A 193 -3.18 -4.33 12.88
N ALA A 194 -2.14 -3.69 13.43
CA ALA A 194 -1.85 -2.28 13.20
C ALA A 194 -1.54 -1.99 11.72
N VAL A 195 -0.73 -2.83 11.07
CA VAL A 195 -0.42 -2.72 9.63
C VAL A 195 -1.68 -2.91 8.79
N GLY A 196 -2.51 -3.92 9.09
CA GLY A 196 -3.79 -4.14 8.40
C GLY A 196 -4.77 -2.98 8.56
N ALA A 197 -4.82 -2.36 9.75
CA ALA A 197 -5.61 -1.15 9.99
C ALA A 197 -5.08 0.04 9.18
N ALA A 198 -3.76 0.22 9.06
CA ALA A 198 -3.20 1.27 8.21
C ALA A 198 -3.56 1.07 6.74
N LEU A 199 -3.42 -0.15 6.19
CA LEU A 199 -3.86 -0.46 4.81
C LEU A 199 -5.34 -0.12 4.58
N LEU A 200 -6.19 -0.42 5.56
CA LEU A 200 -7.60 -0.05 5.50
C LEU A 200 -7.84 1.45 5.48
N VAL A 201 -7.13 2.20 6.32
CA VAL A 201 -7.25 3.67 6.37
C VAL A 201 -6.83 4.27 5.05
N VAL A 202 -5.73 3.81 4.46
CA VAL A 202 -5.26 4.28 3.15
C VAL A 202 -6.32 4.02 2.09
N SER A 203 -6.82 2.79 1.98
CA SER A 203 -7.88 2.43 1.04
C SER A 203 -9.17 3.26 1.23
N ALA A 204 -9.58 3.50 2.48
CA ALA A 204 -10.78 4.28 2.78
C ALA A 204 -10.64 5.76 2.40
N THR A 205 -9.45 6.34 2.56
CA THR A 205 -9.20 7.74 2.15
C THR A 205 -9.34 7.91 0.63
N PHE A 206 -8.85 6.95 -0.16
CA PHE A 206 -9.04 6.96 -1.60
C PHE A 206 -10.50 6.78 -2.01
N ALA A 207 -11.22 5.82 -1.41
CA ALA A 207 -12.64 5.59 -1.71
C ALA A 207 -13.50 6.83 -1.39
N GLY A 208 -13.25 7.49 -0.26
CA GLY A 208 -13.94 8.72 0.13
C GLY A 208 -13.64 9.90 -0.80
N ALA A 209 -12.42 9.99 -1.33
CA ALA A 209 -12.06 11.03 -2.29
C ALA A 209 -12.68 10.79 -3.67
N ALA A 210 -12.71 9.53 -4.14
CA ALA A 210 -13.40 9.17 -5.38
C ALA A 210 -14.91 9.48 -5.31
N MET A 211 -15.56 9.12 -4.20
CA MET A 211 -16.99 9.39 -4.00
C MET A 211 -17.29 10.90 -3.95
N ARG A 212 -16.39 11.71 -3.40
CA ARG A 212 -16.51 13.18 -3.43
C ARG A 212 -16.37 13.75 -4.83
N LEU A 213 -15.51 13.21 -5.68
CA LEU A 213 -15.38 13.64 -7.07
C LEU A 213 -16.66 13.36 -7.87
N PHE A 214 -17.27 12.19 -7.68
CA PHE A 214 -18.56 11.85 -8.32
C PHE A 214 -19.74 12.64 -7.77
N ALA A 215 -19.71 13.05 -6.50
CA ALA A 215 -20.77 13.88 -5.91
C ALA A 215 -20.73 15.35 -6.37
N THR A 216 -19.61 15.80 -6.94
CA THR A 216 -19.42 17.17 -7.44
C THR A 216 -19.43 17.29 -8.97
N ALA A 217 -19.65 16.19 -9.70
CA ALA A 217 -19.79 16.14 -11.15
C ALA A 217 -21.27 16.06 -11.55
#